data_AF-A0A814Q1U4-F1
#
_entry.id   AF-A0A814Q1U4-F1
#
_cell.length_a   1.000
_cell.length_b   1.000
_cell.length_c   1.000
_cell.angle_alpha   90.00
_cell.angle_beta   90.00
_cell.angle_gamma   90.00
#
_symmetry.space_group_name_H-M   'P 1'
#
loop_
_entity.id
_entity.type
_entity.pdbx_description
1 polymer ?
#
loop_
_entity_poly.entity_id
_entity_poly.type
_entity_poly.pdbx_seq_one_letter_code
_entity_poly.pdbx_strand_id
1 'polypeptide(L)'
;MSVDSAFTVEYSKSDRSNCIACRSTIKKNTIRFGIIVQSPNFDGKILRWHHKKCFCKKVKLYDVQMIKGFESLRWKDQERIRQQIEGNSTEKKNETVRKDAFAVQYKKSNSNKCHACDSAIETDTLCLAKKNGTTISSEPNEQSDVWYHINCFNEIKHDLEFSGTAESFSGFANLKEEDQMELRQKLASPTVSNRKRKSETDETDDATIVKQPKLEDEIQIKKEQSELLWTYKDALRKEIPRDVLKQLLEFNLQKLVSGEYNLIETVADCMAFGALEHCPECGGFIIFNYTTYKCTGNITEWTKCMYSTQSPNRKPFEIPVDVKQQYNILPKYNPKFPLKGYSIVLAGRLSKTAATLQQEIERLGAKVLANVDATVDVVISTQDEVQKKSKKIQDAQLFEIHVVPVQFLDDIQNDQPWVVMEKLKISTWGILPHIRKQQAKDNAQKISTSRSRKSVPEKVSMILKDGAAIDPDSGK
;
A
#
# COMPACT_ATOMS: atom_id res chain seq x y z
N MET A 1 10.69 -10.58 3.80
CA MET A 1 12.01 -9.98 3.53
C MET A 1 11.89 -9.09 2.30
N SER A 2 12.46 -7.90 2.32
CA SER A 2 12.45 -6.98 1.18
C SER A 2 13.33 -7.56 0.08
N VAL A 3 12.77 -7.90 -1.08
CA VAL A 3 13.58 -8.20 -2.28
C VAL A 3 14.46 -6.97 -2.52
N ASP A 4 15.78 -7.13 -2.48
CA ASP A 4 16.72 -6.05 -2.72
C ASP A 4 16.64 -5.67 -4.21
N SER A 5 15.85 -4.64 -4.53
CA SER A 5 15.72 -4.19 -5.92
C SER A 5 17.07 -3.67 -6.42
N ALA A 6 17.53 -4.15 -7.58
CA ALA A 6 18.76 -3.68 -8.20
C ALA A 6 18.63 -2.27 -8.81
N PHE A 7 17.41 -1.86 -9.13
CA PHE A 7 17.12 -0.59 -9.79
C PHE A 7 16.11 0.24 -9.01
N THR A 8 16.14 1.55 -9.22
CA THR A 8 15.11 2.46 -8.73
C THR A 8 14.71 3.46 -9.80
N VAL A 9 13.49 3.98 -9.71
CA VAL A 9 12.98 5.02 -10.60
C VAL A 9 12.25 6.09 -9.79
N GLU A 10 12.47 7.35 -10.14
CA GLU A 10 11.73 8.48 -9.57
C GLU A 10 11.75 9.69 -10.51
N TYR A 11 10.88 10.67 -10.23
CA TYR A 11 11.05 12.01 -10.79
C TYR A 11 12.19 12.73 -10.07
N SER A 12 13.07 13.38 -10.83
CA SER A 12 14.20 14.11 -10.28
C SER A 12 13.73 15.22 -9.32
N LYS A 13 14.20 15.17 -8.08
CA LYS A 13 13.81 16.13 -7.03
C LYS A 13 14.43 17.53 -7.24
N SER A 14 15.52 17.62 -8.01
CA SER A 14 16.26 18.86 -8.29
C SER A 14 17.15 18.70 -9.52
N ASP A 15 17.61 19.80 -10.12
CA ASP A 15 18.56 19.83 -11.25
C ASP A 15 20.04 19.57 -10.83
N ARG A 16 20.30 19.01 -9.64
CA ARG A 16 21.67 18.82 -9.13
C ARG A 16 22.34 17.50 -9.52
N SER A 17 21.55 16.54 -9.99
CA SER A 17 22.09 15.23 -10.38
C SER A 17 22.52 15.23 -11.83
N ASN A 18 23.68 14.66 -12.13
CA ASN A 18 24.14 14.40 -13.49
C ASN A 18 23.93 12.93 -13.85
N CYS A 19 23.64 12.69 -15.12
CA CYS A 19 23.58 11.34 -15.67
C CYS A 19 24.98 10.76 -15.77
N ILE A 20 25.21 9.58 -15.20
CA ILE A 20 26.53 8.96 -15.20
C ILE A 20 26.98 8.53 -16.60
N ALA A 21 26.05 8.28 -17.52
CA ALA A 21 26.39 7.83 -18.87
C ALA A 21 26.81 8.98 -19.79
N CYS A 22 26.03 10.06 -19.86
CA CYS A 22 26.30 11.20 -20.76
C CYS A 22 26.91 12.42 -20.05
N ARG A 23 27.05 12.38 -18.72
CA ARG A 23 27.56 13.45 -17.85
C ARG A 23 26.73 14.74 -17.84
N SER A 24 25.63 14.81 -18.58
CA SER A 24 24.74 15.97 -18.60
C SER A 24 23.78 16.00 -17.41
N THR A 25 23.33 17.20 -17.03
CA THR A 25 22.35 17.43 -15.97
C THR A 25 21.02 16.74 -16.22
N ILE A 26 20.45 16.17 -15.16
CA ILE A 26 19.09 15.59 -15.16
C ILE A 26 18.14 16.64 -14.58
N LYS A 27 17.22 17.13 -15.41
CA LYS A 27 16.32 18.21 -15.04
C LYS A 27 15.34 17.81 -13.92
N LYS A 28 14.98 18.74 -13.03
CA LYS A 28 13.93 18.59 -12.01
C LYS A 28 12.63 18.15 -12.68
N ASN A 29 11.89 17.29 -12.00
CA ASN A 29 10.62 16.69 -12.46
C ASN A 29 10.71 15.83 -13.73
N THR A 30 11.91 15.47 -14.19
CA THR A 30 12.07 14.46 -15.25
C THR A 30 12.34 13.08 -14.66
N ILE A 31 11.88 12.03 -15.34
CA ILE A 31 12.11 10.64 -14.91
C ILE A 31 13.59 10.31 -15.02
N ARG A 32 14.15 9.80 -13.94
CA ARG A 32 15.51 9.26 -13.87
C ARG A 32 15.50 7.86 -13.28
N PHE A 33 16.42 7.04 -13.77
CA PHE A 33 16.64 5.68 -13.28
C PHE A 33 17.94 5.64 -12.50
N GLY A 34 17.93 4.95 -11.37
CA GLY A 34 19.10 4.73 -10.52
C GLY A 34 19.49 3.27 -10.53
N ILE A 35 20.79 2.99 -10.72
CA ILE A 35 21.37 1.68 -10.44
C ILE A 35 21.88 1.72 -9.00
N ILE A 36 21.44 0.77 -8.19
CA ILE A 36 21.86 0.65 -6.78
C ILE A 36 23.16 -0.16 -6.76
N VAL A 37 24.24 0.42 -6.22
CA VAL A 37 25.54 -0.25 -6.10
C VAL A 37 26.11 -0.05 -4.70
N GLN A 38 26.94 -0.98 -4.22
CA GLN A 38 27.69 -0.79 -2.97
C GLN A 38 28.68 0.36 -3.14
N SER A 39 28.79 1.21 -2.12
CA SER A 39 29.77 2.29 -2.09
C SER A 39 31.17 1.73 -1.79
N PRO A 40 32.20 2.16 -2.53
CA PRO A 40 33.59 1.82 -2.19
C PRO A 40 34.11 2.60 -0.97
N ASN A 41 33.43 3.70 -0.58
CA ASN A 41 33.96 4.65 0.41
C ASN A 41 33.34 4.50 1.80
N PHE A 42 32.22 3.79 1.92
CA PHE A 42 31.55 3.56 3.20
C PHE A 42 30.67 2.32 3.10
N ASP A 43 30.32 1.74 4.24
CA ASP A 43 29.41 0.62 4.27
C ASP A 43 27.97 1.08 4.02
N GLY A 44 27.57 1.07 2.75
CA GLY A 44 26.22 1.41 2.33
C GLY A 44 26.07 1.48 0.82
N LYS A 45 24.82 1.54 0.37
CA LYS A 45 24.47 1.58 -1.06
C LYS A 45 24.38 3.02 -1.57
N ILE A 46 24.87 3.26 -2.78
CA ILE A 46 24.75 4.53 -3.51
C ILE A 46 23.93 4.37 -4.79
N LEU A 47 23.33 5.47 -5.24
CA LEU A 47 22.50 5.53 -6.44
C LEU A 47 23.28 6.15 -7.59
N ARG A 48 23.44 5.38 -8.67
CA ARG A 48 24.01 5.85 -9.93
C ARG A 48 22.89 6.30 -10.87
N TRP A 49 22.64 7.60 -10.94
CA TRP A 49 21.53 8.18 -11.72
C TRP A 49 21.81 8.27 -13.22
N HIS A 50 20.78 8.00 -14.02
CA HIS A 50 20.78 8.05 -15.48
C HIS A 50 19.50 8.69 -16.02
N HIS A 51 19.58 9.40 -17.16
CA HIS A 51 18.39 9.70 -17.95
C HIS A 51 17.76 8.39 -18.45
N LYS A 52 16.43 8.36 -18.66
CA LYS A 52 15.71 7.20 -19.23
C LYS A 52 16.42 6.61 -20.46
N LYS A 53 16.70 7.42 -21.49
CA LYS A 53 17.38 6.94 -22.71
C LYS A 53 18.77 6.36 -22.44
N CYS A 54 19.52 6.97 -21.52
CA CYS A 54 20.87 6.51 -21.19
C CYS A 54 20.86 5.19 -20.41
N PHE A 55 19.89 5.04 -19.50
CA PHE A 55 19.70 3.81 -18.74
C PHE A 55 19.37 2.64 -19.68
N CYS A 56 18.42 2.83 -20.59
CA CYS A 56 17.97 1.77 -21.50
C CYS A 56 19.02 1.34 -22.54
N LYS A 57 20.05 2.15 -22.79
CA LYS A 57 21.22 1.73 -23.59
C LYS A 57 22.13 0.75 -22.85
N LYS A 58 22.15 0.81 -21.51
CA LYS A 58 23.02 -0.01 -20.66
C LYS A 58 22.30 -1.21 -20.06
N VAL A 59 21.03 -1.04 -19.71
CA VAL A 59 20.25 -2.03 -18.97
C VAL A 59 19.00 -2.39 -19.78
N LYS A 60 18.85 -3.68 -20.09
CA LYS A 60 17.58 -4.24 -20.58
C LYS A 60 16.75 -4.70 -19.40
N LEU A 61 15.60 -4.06 -19.19
CA LEU A 61 14.63 -4.44 -18.15
C LEU A 61 13.65 -5.48 -18.72
N TYR A 62 13.38 -6.51 -17.92
CA TYR A 62 12.44 -7.58 -18.26
C TYR A 62 11.29 -7.73 -17.27
N ASP A 63 11.43 -7.14 -16.08
CA ASP A 63 10.40 -7.17 -15.04
C ASP A 63 10.38 -5.82 -14.30
N VAL A 64 9.18 -5.28 -14.11
CA VAL A 64 8.94 -4.05 -13.34
C VAL A 64 9.22 -4.24 -11.86
N GLN A 65 9.10 -5.46 -11.33
CA GLN A 65 9.34 -5.76 -9.91
C GLN A 65 10.79 -5.51 -9.49
N MET A 66 11.72 -5.53 -10.44
CA MET A 66 13.14 -5.21 -10.20
C MET A 66 13.38 -3.71 -9.94
N ILE A 67 12.36 -2.86 -10.13
CA ILE A 67 12.47 -1.40 -10.11
C ILE A 67 11.73 -0.83 -8.91
N LYS A 68 12.48 -0.47 -7.87
CA LYS A 68 11.94 0.23 -6.70
C LYS A 68 11.41 1.61 -7.08
N GLY A 69 10.19 1.93 -6.66
CA GLY A 69 9.55 3.22 -6.92
C GLY A 69 8.71 3.31 -8.19
N PHE A 70 8.60 2.20 -8.93
CA PHE A 70 7.77 2.11 -10.13
C PHE A 70 6.31 2.52 -9.88
N GLU A 71 5.68 1.97 -8.84
CA GLU A 71 4.28 2.25 -8.47
C GLU A 71 4.02 3.71 -8.07
N SER A 72 5.05 4.46 -7.69
CA SER A 72 4.92 5.88 -7.33
C SER A 72 4.92 6.82 -8.53
N LEU A 73 5.23 6.32 -9.74
CA LEU A 73 5.18 7.13 -10.95
C LEU A 73 3.75 7.44 -11.38
N ARG A 74 3.58 8.44 -12.27
CA ARG A 74 2.28 8.67 -12.92
C ARG A 74 1.88 7.46 -13.73
N TRP A 75 0.60 7.14 -13.74
CA TRP A 75 0.06 5.98 -14.47
C TRP A 75 0.52 5.93 -15.94
N LYS A 76 0.44 7.05 -16.66
CA LYS A 76 0.92 7.17 -18.06
C LYS A 76 2.40 6.81 -18.22
N ASP A 77 3.24 7.15 -17.23
CA ASP A 77 4.66 6.84 -17.27
C ASP A 77 4.95 5.39 -16.87
N GLN A 78 4.13 4.80 -16.00
CA GLN A 78 4.15 3.37 -15.71
C GLN A 78 3.85 2.56 -16.99
N GLU A 79 2.79 2.91 -17.73
CA GLU A 79 2.43 2.27 -18.99
C GLU A 79 3.56 2.35 -20.03
N ARG A 80 4.18 3.52 -20.18
CA ARG A 80 5.33 3.71 -21.09
C ARG A 80 6.54 2.84 -20.72
N ILE A 81 6.72 2.52 -19.44
CA ILE A 81 7.80 1.64 -18.98
C ILE A 81 7.40 0.17 -19.18
N ARG A 82 6.14 -0.21 -18.91
CA ARG A 82 5.61 -1.56 -19.18
C ARG A 82 5.73 -1.92 -20.65
N GLN A 83 5.27 -1.05 -21.55
CA GLN A 83 5.39 -1.22 -23.01
C GLN A 83 6.85 -1.39 -23.45
N GLN A 84 7.76 -0.67 -22.83
CA GLN A 84 9.19 -0.78 -23.15
C GLN A 84 9.79 -2.13 -22.70
N ILE A 85 9.33 -2.66 -21.56
CA ILE A 85 9.73 -3.97 -21.05
C ILE A 85 9.12 -5.11 -21.88
N GLU A 86 7.87 -4.96 -22.32
CA GLU A 86 7.20 -5.88 -23.24
C GLU A 86 7.94 -5.93 -24.59
N GLY A 87 8.34 -4.78 -25.13
CA GLY A 87 9.18 -4.68 -26.33
C GLY A 87 10.48 -5.49 -26.21
N ASN A 88 11.20 -5.34 -25.09
CA ASN A 88 12.40 -6.13 -24.80
C ASN A 88 12.11 -7.64 -24.67
N SER A 89 10.89 -8.00 -24.25
CA SER A 89 10.45 -9.39 -24.08
C SER A 89 9.99 -10.01 -25.41
N THR A 90 9.51 -9.20 -26.36
CA THR A 90 9.22 -9.63 -27.73
C THR A 90 10.49 -9.78 -28.59
N GLU A 91 11.54 -8.97 -28.37
CA GLU A 91 12.87 -9.22 -28.96
C GLU A 91 13.38 -10.62 -28.58
N LYS A 92 13.16 -11.05 -27.33
CA LYS A 92 13.46 -12.43 -26.85
C LYS A 92 12.64 -13.54 -27.52
N LYS A 93 11.53 -13.25 -28.20
CA LYS A 93 10.76 -14.29 -28.93
C LYS A 93 11.33 -14.54 -30.33
N ASN A 94 12.08 -13.60 -30.90
CA ASN A 94 12.70 -13.74 -32.23
C ASN A 94 14.21 -14.03 -32.18
N GLU A 95 14.88 -13.80 -31.06
CA GLU A 95 16.21 -14.37 -30.78
C GLU A 95 16.08 -15.54 -29.80
N THR A 96 16.19 -16.76 -30.34
CA THR A 96 16.58 -18.03 -29.68
C THR A 96 16.22 -18.17 -28.19
N VAL A 97 15.29 -19.09 -27.90
CA VAL A 97 15.09 -19.73 -26.60
C VAL A 97 16.43 -19.92 -25.86
N ARG A 98 16.70 -19.11 -24.83
CA ARG A 98 17.54 -19.32 -23.63
C ARG A 98 18.75 -20.30 -23.73
N LYS A 99 19.50 -20.34 -24.84
CA LYS A 99 20.67 -21.22 -25.03
C LYS A 99 21.95 -20.76 -24.33
N ASP A 100 22.00 -19.53 -23.83
CA ASP A 100 23.27 -18.91 -23.39
C ASP A 100 23.48 -18.83 -21.88
N ALA A 101 22.50 -19.21 -21.04
CA ALA A 101 22.66 -19.16 -19.59
C ALA A 101 23.53 -20.30 -19.03
N PHE A 102 23.64 -21.39 -19.78
CA PHE A 102 24.38 -22.58 -19.39
C PHE A 102 25.31 -23.03 -20.51
N ALA A 103 26.49 -23.52 -20.15
CA ALA A 103 27.49 -23.98 -21.11
C ALA A 103 28.02 -25.37 -20.74
N VAL A 104 28.49 -26.10 -21.74
CA VAL A 104 29.19 -27.38 -21.61
C VAL A 104 30.44 -27.37 -22.47
N GLN A 105 31.55 -27.85 -21.92
CA GLN A 105 32.81 -28.02 -22.65
C GLN A 105 33.72 -29.08 -22.00
N TYR A 106 34.70 -29.55 -22.76
CA TYR A 106 35.87 -30.22 -22.23
C TYR A 106 36.77 -29.23 -21.50
N LYS A 107 37.29 -29.64 -20.35
CA LYS A 107 38.16 -28.82 -19.51
C LYS A 107 39.51 -28.58 -20.19
N LYS A 108 39.84 -27.30 -20.46
CA LYS A 108 41.10 -26.91 -21.14
C LYS A 108 42.32 -26.73 -20.23
N SER A 109 42.14 -26.57 -18.90
CA SER A 109 43.24 -26.44 -17.92
C SER A 109 42.82 -26.77 -16.48
N ASN A 110 43.78 -27.17 -15.64
CA ASN A 110 43.58 -27.62 -14.24
C ASN A 110 43.28 -26.51 -13.20
N SER A 111 43.03 -25.26 -13.61
CA SER A 111 42.95 -24.13 -12.68
C SER A 111 41.58 -23.90 -12.02
N ASN A 112 40.50 -24.49 -12.55
CA ASN A 112 39.14 -24.20 -12.09
C ASN A 112 38.58 -25.39 -11.28
N LYS A 113 38.21 -25.15 -10.02
CA LYS A 113 37.55 -26.14 -9.14
C LYS A 113 36.05 -26.23 -9.42
N CYS A 114 35.45 -27.37 -9.12
CA CYS A 114 33.99 -27.52 -9.11
C CYS A 114 33.42 -26.71 -7.96
N HIS A 115 32.51 -25.78 -8.24
CA HIS A 115 31.94 -24.89 -7.21
C HIS A 115 30.99 -25.61 -6.23
N ALA A 116 30.53 -26.81 -6.54
CA ALA A 116 29.65 -27.57 -5.65
C ALA A 116 30.41 -28.45 -4.64
N CYS A 117 31.59 -28.95 -5.01
CA CYS A 117 32.34 -29.89 -4.16
C CYS A 117 33.80 -29.46 -3.89
N ASP A 118 34.22 -28.30 -4.40
CA ASP A 118 35.56 -27.72 -4.29
C ASP A 118 36.73 -28.57 -4.79
N SER A 119 36.46 -29.75 -5.34
CA SER A 119 37.44 -30.62 -5.99
C SER A 119 37.86 -30.09 -7.36
N ALA A 120 39.10 -30.37 -7.76
CA ALA A 120 39.59 -30.07 -9.10
C ALA A 120 38.81 -30.86 -10.16
N ILE A 121 38.50 -30.21 -11.28
CA ILE A 121 37.93 -30.88 -12.46
C ILE A 121 39.11 -31.22 -13.37
N GLU A 122 39.31 -32.50 -13.68
CA GLU A 122 40.41 -33.00 -14.49
C GLU A 122 40.40 -32.44 -15.91
N THR A 123 41.58 -32.20 -16.50
CA THR A 123 41.72 -31.80 -17.91
C THR A 123 41.09 -32.84 -18.85
N ASP A 124 40.51 -32.35 -19.94
CA ASP A 124 39.81 -33.16 -20.96
C ASP A 124 38.55 -33.89 -20.47
N THR A 125 38.08 -33.61 -19.25
CA THR A 125 36.77 -34.07 -18.76
C THR A 125 35.66 -33.06 -19.01
N LEU A 126 34.43 -33.55 -19.16
CA LEU A 126 33.24 -32.71 -19.35
C LEU A 126 32.88 -31.93 -18.09
N CYS A 127 32.58 -30.65 -18.26
CA CYS A 127 32.09 -29.80 -17.18
C CYS A 127 30.96 -28.88 -17.65
N LEU A 128 30.05 -28.58 -16.73
CA LEU A 128 28.89 -27.72 -16.94
C LEU A 128 29.13 -26.38 -16.25
N ALA A 129 28.69 -25.29 -16.87
CA ALA A 129 28.78 -23.96 -16.30
C ALA A 129 27.44 -23.24 -16.27
N LYS A 130 27.24 -22.46 -15.21
CA LYS A 130 26.21 -21.40 -15.16
C LYS A 130 26.92 -20.08 -15.44
N LYS A 131 26.49 -19.38 -16.50
CA LYS A 131 26.98 -18.02 -16.77
C LYS A 131 26.27 -17.08 -15.80
N ASN A 132 27.01 -16.30 -15.03
CA ASN A 132 26.42 -15.32 -14.12
C ASN A 132 25.70 -14.23 -14.93
N GLY A 133 24.37 -14.29 -14.93
CA GLY A 133 23.51 -13.35 -15.63
C GLY A 133 23.45 -12.01 -14.92
N THR A 134 24.41 -11.13 -15.19
CA THR A 134 24.22 -9.68 -15.04
C THR A 134 24.96 -8.96 -16.15
N THR A 135 24.22 -8.48 -17.15
CA THR A 135 24.69 -7.43 -18.06
C THR A 135 24.71 -6.10 -17.31
N ILE A 136 25.70 -5.94 -16.43
CA ILE A 136 26.27 -4.64 -16.07
C ILE A 136 27.66 -4.63 -16.70
N SER A 137 27.77 -4.07 -17.91
CA SER A 137 29.06 -3.82 -18.55
C SER A 137 29.74 -2.63 -17.86
N SER A 138 30.46 -2.92 -16.79
CA SER A 138 31.58 -2.10 -16.30
C SER A 138 32.25 -2.74 -15.08
N GLU A 139 33.17 -3.68 -15.31
CA GLU A 139 34.61 -3.60 -14.94
C GLU A 139 35.37 -4.79 -15.59
N PRO A 140 36.64 -4.65 -16.04
CA PRO A 140 37.25 -5.56 -17.02
C PRO A 140 37.84 -6.86 -16.47
N ASN A 141 37.69 -7.17 -15.19
CA ASN A 141 38.54 -8.20 -14.57
C ASN A 141 37.85 -8.95 -13.42
N GLU A 142 36.82 -9.75 -13.74
CA GLU A 142 36.41 -11.00 -13.04
C GLU A 142 35.10 -11.55 -13.64
N GLN A 143 35.11 -11.82 -14.96
CA GLN A 143 34.09 -12.67 -15.59
C GLN A 143 34.70 -14.05 -15.84
N SER A 144 34.60 -14.94 -14.85
CA SER A 144 34.84 -16.36 -15.08
C SER A 144 33.53 -17.12 -14.93
N ASP A 145 33.23 -17.96 -15.91
CA ASP A 145 32.17 -18.97 -15.81
C ASP A 145 32.37 -19.83 -14.56
N VAL A 146 31.30 -20.12 -13.82
CA VAL A 146 31.33 -20.99 -12.64
C VAL A 146 31.12 -22.44 -13.10
N TRP A 147 32.12 -23.30 -12.87
CA TRP A 147 32.16 -24.68 -13.38
C TRP A 147 31.74 -25.72 -12.34
N TYR A 148 31.09 -26.78 -12.81
CA TYR A 148 30.60 -27.90 -12.03
C TYR A 148 30.91 -29.23 -12.73
N HIS A 149 31.11 -30.30 -11.96
CA HIS A 149 31.00 -31.66 -12.48
C HIS A 149 29.55 -31.94 -12.94
N ILE A 150 29.38 -32.86 -13.89
CA ILE A 150 28.04 -33.22 -14.40
C ILE A 150 27.12 -33.69 -13.26
N ASN A 151 27.62 -34.57 -12.39
CA ASN A 151 26.82 -35.12 -11.28
C ASN A 151 26.48 -34.03 -10.25
N CYS A 152 27.46 -33.23 -9.86
CA CYS A 152 27.25 -32.14 -8.90
C CYS A 152 26.26 -31.10 -9.44
N PHE A 153 26.32 -30.76 -10.73
CA PHE A 153 25.36 -29.87 -11.36
C PHE A 153 23.94 -30.46 -11.33
N ASN A 154 23.79 -31.76 -11.59
CA ASN A 154 22.49 -32.43 -11.61
C ASN A 154 21.81 -32.46 -10.23
N GLU A 155 22.60 -32.53 -9.15
CA GLU A 155 22.12 -32.47 -7.76
C GLU A 155 21.56 -31.09 -7.41
N ILE A 156 22.20 -30.01 -7.88
CA ILE A 156 21.82 -28.62 -7.57
C ILE A 156 21.07 -27.91 -8.71
N LYS A 157 20.62 -28.64 -9.74
CA LYS A 157 20.04 -28.04 -10.97
C LYS A 157 18.80 -27.19 -10.69
N HIS A 158 18.02 -27.53 -9.66
CA HIS A 158 16.86 -26.74 -9.21
C HIS A 158 17.29 -25.41 -8.60
N ASP A 159 18.32 -25.42 -7.75
CA ASP A 159 18.88 -24.21 -7.12
C ASP A 159 19.61 -23.32 -8.12
N LEU A 160 20.13 -23.91 -9.19
CA LEU A 160 20.71 -23.19 -10.32
C LEU A 160 19.66 -22.63 -11.29
N GLU A 161 18.37 -22.86 -11.05
CA GLU A 161 17.25 -22.46 -11.91
C GLU A 161 17.34 -23.06 -13.33
N PHE A 162 17.94 -24.25 -13.47
CA PHE A 162 18.04 -24.95 -14.75
C PHE A 162 16.77 -25.77 -15.00
N SER A 163 16.06 -25.46 -16.09
CA SER A 163 14.83 -26.15 -16.52
C SER A 163 14.91 -26.72 -17.94
N GLY A 164 16.12 -26.82 -18.51
CA GLY A 164 16.35 -27.25 -19.88
C GLY A 164 16.69 -28.74 -20.02
N THR A 165 16.94 -29.18 -21.25
CA THR A 165 17.52 -30.50 -21.58
C THR A 165 19.01 -30.39 -21.89
N ALA A 166 19.69 -31.50 -22.16
CA ALA A 166 21.10 -31.51 -22.54
C ALA A 166 21.39 -30.60 -23.76
N GLU A 167 20.47 -30.51 -24.71
CA GLU A 167 20.56 -29.66 -25.90
C GLU A 167 20.45 -28.16 -25.59
N SER A 168 20.07 -27.81 -24.35
CA SER A 168 19.94 -26.42 -23.91
C SER A 168 21.28 -25.79 -23.50
N PHE A 169 22.33 -26.59 -23.35
CA PHE A 169 23.68 -26.08 -23.03
C PHE A 169 24.39 -25.55 -24.28
N SER A 170 24.94 -24.34 -24.18
CA SER A 170 25.87 -23.82 -25.19
C SER A 170 27.14 -24.67 -25.25
N GLY A 171 27.54 -25.11 -26.45
CA GLY A 171 28.68 -26.02 -26.65
C GLY A 171 28.31 -27.51 -26.77
N PHE A 172 27.05 -27.89 -26.53
CA PHE A 172 26.60 -29.30 -26.60
C PHE A 172 26.84 -29.95 -27.98
N ALA A 173 26.59 -29.20 -29.06
CA ALA A 173 26.79 -29.68 -30.43
C ALA A 173 28.26 -29.97 -30.79
N ASN A 174 29.22 -29.48 -30.00
CA ASN A 174 30.66 -29.67 -30.24
C ASN A 174 31.25 -30.83 -29.43
N LEU A 175 30.43 -31.57 -28.68
CA LEU A 175 30.85 -32.75 -27.92
C LEU A 175 30.83 -33.99 -28.81
N LYS A 176 31.62 -35.01 -28.45
CA LYS A 176 31.57 -36.34 -29.06
C LYS A 176 30.17 -36.96 -28.89
N GLU A 177 29.73 -37.80 -29.82
CA GLU A 177 28.39 -38.41 -29.78
C GLU A 177 28.18 -39.25 -28.50
N GLU A 178 29.23 -39.92 -28.02
CA GLU A 178 29.25 -40.68 -26.75
C GLU A 178 28.92 -39.78 -25.56
N ASP A 179 29.57 -38.62 -25.49
CA ASP A 179 29.41 -37.61 -24.43
C ASP A 179 28.06 -36.88 -24.50
N GLN A 180 27.53 -36.69 -25.71
CA GLN A 180 26.18 -36.17 -25.91
C GLN A 180 25.12 -37.12 -25.36
N MET A 181 25.29 -38.43 -25.54
CA MET A 181 24.40 -39.44 -24.98
C MET A 181 24.49 -39.50 -23.46
N GLU A 182 25.69 -39.43 -22.89
CA GLU A 182 25.89 -39.41 -21.44
C GLU A 182 25.17 -38.21 -20.78
N LEU A 183 25.29 -37.02 -21.38
CA LEU A 183 24.64 -35.82 -20.85
C LEU A 183 23.11 -35.91 -20.90
N ARG A 184 22.56 -36.45 -22.00
CA ARG A 184 21.12 -36.71 -22.15
C ARG A 184 20.61 -37.67 -21.09
N GLN A 185 21.36 -38.75 -20.82
CA GLN A 185 21.00 -39.75 -19.84
C GLN A 185 21.03 -39.19 -18.41
N LYS A 186 22.06 -38.41 -18.06
CA LYS A 186 22.22 -37.85 -16.70
C LYS A 186 21.26 -36.70 -16.39
N LEU A 187 20.81 -35.96 -17.40
CA LEU A 187 19.90 -34.82 -17.24
C LEU A 187 18.42 -35.13 -17.50
N ALA A 188 18.08 -36.35 -17.90
CA ALA A 188 16.70 -36.80 -18.00
C ALA A 188 16.03 -36.82 -16.62
N SER A 189 14.93 -36.07 -16.45
CA SER A 189 14.10 -36.18 -15.24
C SER A 189 13.46 -37.57 -15.15
N PRO A 190 13.30 -38.15 -13.94
CA PRO A 190 12.55 -39.39 -13.78
C PRO A 190 11.09 -39.17 -14.21
N THR A 191 10.61 -40.05 -15.07
CA THR A 191 9.23 -40.10 -15.57
C THR A 191 8.24 -40.23 -14.41
N VAL A 192 7.53 -39.15 -14.09
CA VAL A 192 6.30 -39.23 -13.29
C VAL A 192 5.22 -39.83 -14.20
N SER A 193 4.91 -41.10 -13.93
CA SER A 193 3.76 -41.79 -14.48
C SER A 193 2.47 -41.06 -14.10
N ASN A 194 1.60 -40.89 -15.11
CA ASN A 194 0.23 -40.41 -14.97
C ASN A 194 -0.51 -41.14 -13.83
N ARG A 195 -0.78 -40.46 -12.73
CA ARG A 195 -1.85 -40.83 -11.79
C ARG A 195 -2.89 -39.71 -11.73
N LYS A 196 -3.96 -39.95 -12.48
CA LYS A 196 -5.30 -39.39 -12.30
C LYS A 196 -5.70 -39.51 -10.81
N ARG A 197 -5.98 -38.39 -10.15
CA ARG A 197 -6.81 -38.29 -8.92
C ARG A 197 -7.80 -37.16 -9.20
N LYS A 198 -9.00 -37.48 -9.66
CA LYS A 198 -10.23 -37.79 -8.90
C LYS A 198 -10.55 -36.67 -7.91
N SER A 199 -11.52 -35.86 -8.32
CA SER A 199 -12.22 -34.87 -7.53
C SER A 199 -13.02 -35.58 -6.43
N GLU A 200 -12.75 -35.22 -5.18
CA GLU A 200 -13.65 -35.45 -4.07
C GLU A 200 -14.27 -34.10 -3.70
N THR A 201 -15.56 -34.01 -3.96
CA THR A 201 -16.51 -33.13 -3.28
C THR A 201 -16.54 -33.49 -1.81
N ASP A 202 -16.32 -32.52 -0.94
CA ASP A 202 -16.93 -32.48 0.38
C ASP A 202 -17.49 -31.08 0.60
N GLU A 203 -18.81 -31.04 0.81
CA GLU A 203 -19.53 -29.92 1.37
C GLU A 203 -19.25 -29.88 2.88
N THR A 204 -18.96 -28.70 3.44
CA THR A 204 -19.73 -28.11 4.55
C THR A 204 -19.22 -26.72 4.93
N ASP A 205 -20.20 -25.84 5.08
CA ASP A 205 -20.35 -24.71 6.01
C ASP A 205 -19.64 -23.37 5.80
N ASP A 206 -20.47 -22.43 5.31
CA ASP A 206 -20.70 -21.05 5.74
C ASP A 206 -19.47 -20.17 6.07
N ALA A 207 -18.96 -19.50 5.03
CA ALA A 207 -18.24 -18.25 5.18
C ALA A 207 -18.63 -17.29 4.06
N THR A 208 -18.97 -16.07 4.47
CA THR A 208 -19.44 -14.95 3.67
C THR A 208 -18.49 -14.69 2.50
N ILE A 209 -18.94 -14.97 1.27
CA ILE A 209 -18.17 -14.73 0.05
C ILE A 209 -18.05 -13.22 -0.17
N VAL A 210 -16.94 -12.65 0.30
CA VAL A 210 -16.41 -11.40 -0.26
C VAL A 210 -15.99 -11.73 -1.69
N LYS A 211 -16.79 -11.33 -2.68
CA LYS A 211 -16.42 -11.48 -4.10
C LYS A 211 -15.10 -10.76 -4.34
N GLN A 212 -14.05 -11.52 -4.67
CA GLN A 212 -12.82 -10.93 -5.19
C GLN A 212 -13.15 -10.15 -6.48
N PRO A 213 -12.67 -8.90 -6.61
CA PRO A 213 -12.89 -8.11 -7.82
C PRO A 213 -12.24 -8.80 -9.03
N LYS A 214 -12.82 -8.60 -10.22
CA LYS A 214 -12.21 -9.09 -11.47
C LYS A 214 -10.89 -8.36 -11.71
N LEU A 215 -9.95 -8.99 -12.42
CA LEU A 215 -8.62 -8.42 -12.68
C LEU A 215 -8.69 -7.05 -13.37
N GLU A 216 -9.65 -6.85 -14.27
CA GLU A 216 -9.88 -5.55 -14.92
C GLU A 216 -10.32 -4.47 -13.93
N ASP A 217 -11.17 -4.82 -12.96
CA ASP A 217 -11.65 -3.90 -11.93
C ASP A 217 -10.51 -3.45 -11.01
N GLU A 218 -9.58 -4.35 -10.65
CA GLU A 218 -8.40 -4.00 -9.84
C GLU A 218 -7.46 -3.02 -10.54
N ILE A 219 -7.24 -3.20 -11.84
CA ILE A 219 -6.39 -2.29 -12.63
C ILE A 219 -7.01 -0.90 -12.68
N GLN A 220 -8.33 -0.84 -12.91
CA GLN A 220 -9.06 0.42 -12.95
C GLN A 220 -9.01 1.14 -11.59
N ILE A 221 -9.23 0.43 -10.47
CA ILE A 221 -9.13 0.99 -9.12
C ILE A 221 -7.72 1.55 -8.84
N LYS A 222 -6.66 0.85 -9.22
CA LYS A 222 -5.27 1.32 -9.05
C LYS A 222 -4.98 2.56 -9.88
N LYS A 223 -5.52 2.64 -11.10
CA LYS A 223 -5.41 3.82 -11.96
C LYS A 223 -6.08 5.04 -11.32
N GLU A 224 -7.33 4.91 -10.89
CA GLU A 224 -8.08 5.98 -10.23
C GLU A 224 -7.38 6.46 -8.95
N GLN A 225 -6.85 5.54 -8.16
CA GLN A 225 -6.07 5.87 -6.97
C GLN A 225 -4.80 6.67 -7.31
N SER A 226 -4.08 6.27 -8.37
CA SER A 226 -2.88 6.97 -8.84
C SER A 226 -3.21 8.40 -9.30
N GLU A 227 -4.28 8.55 -10.10
CA GLU A 227 -4.74 9.84 -10.62
C GLU A 227 -5.17 10.79 -9.50
N LEU A 228 -5.89 10.28 -8.49
CA LEU A 228 -6.27 11.05 -7.30
C LEU A 228 -5.04 11.58 -6.55
N LEU A 229 -4.07 10.71 -6.25
CA LEU A 229 -2.85 11.12 -5.54
C LEU A 229 -2.06 12.15 -6.34
N TRP A 230 -1.92 11.97 -7.65
CA TRP A 230 -1.20 12.92 -8.50
C TRP A 230 -1.90 14.27 -8.63
N THR A 231 -3.24 14.28 -8.63
CA THR A 231 -4.03 15.52 -8.59
C THR A 231 -3.71 16.33 -7.33
N TYR A 232 -3.69 15.68 -6.16
CA TYR A 232 -3.29 16.33 -4.92
C TYR A 232 -1.83 16.79 -4.94
N LYS A 233 -0.89 15.93 -5.36
CA LYS A 233 0.53 16.28 -5.44
C LYS A 233 0.80 17.49 -6.33
N ASP A 234 0.15 17.57 -7.49
CA ASP A 234 0.34 18.64 -8.45
C ASP A 234 -0.22 19.98 -7.93
N ALA A 235 -1.40 19.95 -7.31
CA ALA A 235 -2.02 21.13 -6.71
C ALA A 235 -1.18 21.65 -5.52
N LEU A 236 -0.83 20.76 -4.57
CA LEU A 236 0.01 21.10 -3.43
C LEU A 236 1.34 21.71 -3.86
N ARG A 237 1.99 21.14 -4.89
CA ARG A 237 3.25 21.64 -5.44
C ARG A 237 3.14 23.04 -6.05
N LYS A 238 2.01 23.35 -6.66
CA LYS A 238 1.82 24.61 -7.41
C LYS A 238 1.41 25.75 -6.48
N GLU A 239 0.59 25.47 -5.48
CA GLU A 239 -0.18 26.51 -4.78
C GLU A 239 0.12 26.59 -3.29
N ILE A 240 0.69 25.54 -2.69
CA ILE A 240 0.91 25.49 -1.24
C ILE A 240 2.40 25.63 -0.91
N PRO A 241 2.81 26.71 -0.20
CA PRO A 241 4.19 26.88 0.24
C PRO A 241 4.65 25.79 1.21
N ARG A 242 5.97 25.56 1.24
CA ARG A 242 6.59 24.54 2.10
C ARG A 242 6.21 24.65 3.57
N ASP A 243 6.11 25.86 4.11
CA ASP A 243 5.82 26.04 5.54
C ASP A 243 4.36 25.72 5.87
N VAL A 244 3.43 25.97 4.95
CA VAL A 244 2.03 25.56 5.08
C VAL A 244 1.90 24.04 5.01
N LEU A 245 2.69 23.36 4.17
CA LEU A 245 2.73 21.89 4.16
C LEU A 245 3.16 21.31 5.52
N LYS A 246 4.12 21.97 6.21
CA LYS A 246 4.52 21.55 7.57
C LYS A 246 3.40 21.77 8.58
N GLN A 247 2.76 22.95 8.53
CA GLN A 247 1.62 23.28 9.40
C GLN A 247 0.48 22.26 9.25
N LEU A 248 0.16 21.85 8.01
CA LEU A 248 -0.84 20.82 7.73
C LEU A 248 -0.50 19.47 8.38
N LEU A 249 0.77 19.05 8.29
CA LEU A 249 1.22 17.79 8.91
C LEU A 249 1.22 17.88 10.43
N GLU A 250 1.70 19.00 11.00
CA GLU A 250 1.69 19.24 12.45
C GLU A 250 0.27 19.23 13.03
N PHE A 251 -0.66 19.94 12.39
CA PHE A 251 -2.07 19.98 12.81
C PHE A 251 -2.70 18.58 12.85
N ASN A 252 -2.33 17.71 11.90
CA ASN A 252 -2.83 16.35 11.82
C ASN A 252 -2.01 15.33 12.64
N LEU A 253 -1.06 15.78 13.46
CA LEU A 253 -0.15 14.95 14.25
C LEU A 253 0.64 13.95 13.38
N GLN A 254 1.12 14.40 12.23
CA GLN A 254 1.91 13.61 11.29
C GLN A 254 3.40 13.92 11.43
N LYS A 255 4.24 13.01 10.94
CA LYS A 255 5.68 13.22 10.95
C LYS A 255 6.10 14.35 10.01
N LEU A 256 6.88 15.28 10.52
CA LEU A 256 7.59 16.26 9.69
C LEU A 256 8.75 15.61 8.95
N VAL A 257 8.57 15.39 7.65
CA VAL A 257 9.59 14.80 6.78
C VAL A 257 10.48 15.88 6.14
N SER A 258 11.74 15.53 5.93
CA SER A 258 12.70 16.42 5.28
C SER A 258 12.50 16.44 3.76
N GLY A 259 12.57 17.65 3.18
CA GLY A 259 12.48 17.87 1.73
C GLY A 259 11.06 18.14 1.24
N GLU A 260 10.91 19.13 0.37
CA GLU A 260 9.63 19.56 -0.22
C GLU A 260 8.87 18.41 -0.89
N TYR A 261 9.56 17.57 -1.66
CA TYR A 261 8.95 16.41 -2.31
C TYR A 261 8.26 15.46 -1.31
N ASN A 262 8.94 15.14 -0.21
CA ASN A 262 8.42 14.21 0.79
C ASN A 262 7.25 14.82 1.58
N LEU A 263 7.28 16.14 1.84
CA LEU A 263 6.17 16.84 2.46
C LEU A 263 4.92 16.73 1.60
N ILE A 264 5.04 16.99 0.28
CA ILE A 264 3.93 16.88 -0.67
C ILE A 264 3.40 15.45 -0.74
N GLU A 265 4.28 14.44 -0.81
CA GLU A 265 3.88 13.02 -0.79
C GLU A 265 3.07 12.67 0.46
N THR A 266 3.53 13.11 1.64
CA THR A 266 2.90 12.76 2.92
C THR A 266 1.55 13.47 3.08
N VAL A 267 1.47 14.76 2.71
CA VAL A 267 0.21 15.51 2.74
C VAL A 267 -0.79 14.92 1.74
N ALA A 268 -0.35 14.58 0.52
CA ALA A 268 -1.22 13.96 -0.48
C ALA A 268 -1.77 12.59 -0.04
N ASP A 269 -0.95 11.77 0.63
CA ASP A 269 -1.41 10.50 1.23
C ASP A 269 -2.47 10.74 2.30
N CYS A 270 -2.22 11.70 3.20
CA CYS A 270 -3.15 12.05 4.25
C CYS A 270 -4.47 12.62 3.71
N MET A 271 -4.41 13.46 2.68
CA MET A 271 -5.62 13.95 2.01
C MET A 271 -6.39 12.79 1.37
N ALA A 272 -5.73 11.93 0.60
CA ALA A 272 -6.41 10.85 -0.12
C ALA A 272 -7.03 9.79 0.80
N PHE A 273 -6.36 9.43 1.90
CA PHE A 273 -6.74 8.27 2.70
C PHE A 273 -7.03 8.57 4.18
N GLY A 274 -6.72 9.77 4.66
CA GLY A 274 -6.80 10.17 6.07
C GLY A 274 -5.43 10.21 6.74
N ALA A 275 -5.34 10.96 7.83
CA ALA A 275 -4.13 11.09 8.64
C ALA A 275 -3.82 9.78 9.38
N LEU A 276 -2.56 9.33 9.35
CA LEU A 276 -2.13 8.09 9.97
C LEU A 276 -2.15 8.20 11.49
N GLU A 277 -2.64 7.15 12.16
CA GLU A 277 -2.46 7.01 13.59
C GLU A 277 -1.04 6.53 13.93
N HIS A 278 -0.66 6.69 15.20
CA HIS A 278 0.62 6.24 15.71
C HIS A 278 0.74 4.71 15.65
N CYS A 279 1.98 4.24 15.57
CA CYS A 279 2.29 2.82 15.55
C CYS A 279 1.77 2.14 16.82
N PRO A 280 1.02 1.02 16.69
CA PRO A 280 0.46 0.33 17.85
C PRO A 280 1.53 -0.36 18.71
N GLU A 281 2.73 -0.62 18.17
CA GLU A 281 3.81 -1.30 18.89
C GLU A 281 4.70 -0.34 19.68
N CYS A 282 5.08 0.80 19.10
CA CYS A 282 6.06 1.72 19.70
C CYS A 282 5.59 3.17 19.82
N GLY A 283 4.37 3.49 19.41
CA GLY A 283 3.86 4.87 19.36
C GLY A 283 4.54 5.77 18.33
N GLY A 284 5.47 5.24 17.52
CA GLY A 284 6.17 6.01 16.49
C GLY A 284 5.31 6.34 15.25
N PHE A 285 5.84 7.19 14.37
CA PHE A 285 5.16 7.53 13.13
C PHE A 285 5.30 6.46 12.06
N ILE A 286 4.22 6.24 11.31
CA ILE A 286 4.14 5.33 10.16
C ILE A 286 4.28 6.14 8.86
N ILE A 287 5.00 5.63 7.88
CA ILE A 287 5.16 6.26 6.55
C ILE A 287 4.99 5.21 5.45
N PHE A 288 4.35 5.59 4.34
CA PHE A 288 4.27 4.75 3.15
C PHE A 288 5.65 4.55 2.49
N ASN A 289 5.98 3.31 2.16
CA ASN A 289 7.23 2.93 1.52
C ASN A 289 6.95 2.04 0.30
N TYR A 290 6.54 2.68 -0.80
CA TYR A 290 6.27 2.13 -2.14
C TYR A 290 5.20 1.03 -2.25
N THR A 291 5.17 0.07 -1.33
CA THR A 291 4.29 -1.10 -1.32
C THR A 291 3.59 -1.28 0.03
N THR A 292 4.17 -0.81 1.13
CA THR A 292 3.65 -1.01 2.48
C THR A 292 3.95 0.18 3.38
N TYR A 293 3.12 0.37 4.39
CA TYR A 293 3.36 1.33 5.46
C TYR A 293 4.32 0.73 6.48
N LYS A 294 5.38 1.46 6.82
CA LYS A 294 6.39 1.03 7.79
C LYS A 294 6.52 2.03 8.92
N CYS A 295 6.69 1.52 10.14
CA CYS A 295 7.02 2.35 11.26
C CYS A 295 8.44 2.93 11.10
N THR A 296 8.61 4.15 11.59
CA THR A 296 9.90 4.86 11.61
C THR A 296 10.37 5.17 13.03
N GLY A 297 9.67 4.63 14.03
CA GLY A 297 10.04 4.70 15.44
C GLY A 297 11.03 3.60 15.84
N ASN A 298 11.38 3.62 17.12
CA ASN A 298 12.24 2.63 17.74
C ASN A 298 11.48 1.98 18.91
N ILE A 299 11.70 0.68 19.12
CA ILE A 299 11.18 -0.02 20.30
C ILE A 299 12.06 0.31 21.52
N THR A 300 13.37 0.36 21.30
CA THR A 300 14.38 0.77 22.27
C THR A 300 15.35 1.74 21.60
N GLU A 301 16.28 2.33 22.35
CA GLU A 301 17.32 3.21 21.78
C GLU A 301 18.21 2.51 20.74
N TRP A 302 18.28 1.18 20.77
CA TRP A 302 19.15 0.37 19.91
C TRP A 302 18.38 -0.42 18.84
N THR A 303 17.07 -0.57 18.98
CA THR A 303 16.25 -1.45 18.14
C THR A 303 15.15 -0.68 17.43
N LYS A 304 15.22 -0.64 16.10
CA LYS A 304 14.15 -0.08 15.26
C LYS A 304 12.88 -0.91 15.35
N CYS A 305 11.74 -0.23 15.33
CA CYS A 305 10.46 -0.90 15.21
C CYS A 305 10.32 -1.52 13.81
N MET A 306 9.90 -2.78 13.75
CA MET A 306 9.72 -3.53 12.51
C MET A 306 8.27 -3.58 12.03
N TYR A 307 7.34 -2.92 12.75
CA TYR A 307 5.93 -2.85 12.38
C TYR A 307 5.74 -2.40 10.93
N SER A 308 4.99 -3.21 10.18
CA SER A 308 4.59 -2.91 8.81
C SER A 308 3.18 -3.41 8.52
N THR A 309 2.43 -2.67 7.72
CA THR A 309 1.04 -2.99 7.39
C THR A 309 0.65 -2.44 6.01
N GLN A 310 -0.36 -3.02 5.37
CA GLN A 310 -1.00 -2.42 4.18
C GLN A 310 -2.25 -1.60 4.56
N SER A 311 -2.79 -1.83 5.75
CA SER A 311 -4.02 -1.25 6.27
C SER A 311 -3.78 -0.56 7.62
N PRO A 312 -3.05 0.58 7.63
CA PRO A 312 -2.83 1.33 8.87
C PRO A 312 -4.13 1.99 9.35
N ASN A 313 -4.26 2.17 10.66
CA ASN A 313 -5.34 2.95 11.25
C ASN A 313 -5.19 4.43 10.89
N ARG A 314 -6.33 5.08 10.62
CA ARG A 314 -6.38 6.46 10.14
C ARG A 314 -7.57 7.21 10.71
N LYS A 315 -7.34 8.48 11.02
CA LYS A 315 -8.39 9.47 11.31
C LYS A 315 -8.63 10.36 10.09
N PRO A 316 -9.78 11.07 10.00
CA PRO A 316 -10.00 12.07 8.95
C PRO A 316 -8.86 13.10 8.92
N PHE A 317 -8.46 13.52 7.72
CA PHE A 317 -7.48 14.60 7.57
C PHE A 317 -8.21 15.93 7.64
N GLU A 318 -7.76 16.79 8.54
CA GLU A 318 -8.39 18.08 8.80
C GLU A 318 -7.51 19.21 8.27
N ILE A 319 -8.16 20.18 7.63
CA ILE A 319 -7.50 21.37 7.08
C ILE A 319 -7.85 22.54 8.00
N PRO A 320 -6.85 23.21 8.60
CA PRO A 320 -7.07 24.42 9.40
C PRO A 320 -7.86 25.48 8.64
N VAL A 321 -8.76 26.17 9.34
CA VAL A 321 -9.71 27.12 8.73
C VAL A 321 -9.00 28.30 8.08
N ASP A 322 -7.94 28.80 8.71
CA ASP A 322 -7.04 29.84 8.22
C ASP A 322 -6.37 29.44 6.91
N VAL A 323 -5.80 28.23 6.85
CA VAL A 323 -5.19 27.68 5.62
C VAL A 323 -6.25 27.53 4.53
N LYS A 324 -7.45 27.07 4.88
CA LYS A 324 -8.55 26.92 3.92
C LYS A 324 -9.02 28.26 3.33
N GLN A 325 -9.09 29.31 4.14
CA GLN A 325 -9.49 30.65 3.70
C GLN A 325 -8.40 31.31 2.84
N GLN A 326 -7.15 31.18 3.25
CA GLN A 326 -6.01 31.78 2.55
C GLN A 326 -5.73 31.09 1.21
N TYR A 327 -5.85 29.77 1.17
CA TYR A 327 -5.60 28.95 -0.01
C TYR A 327 -6.91 28.36 -0.51
N ASN A 328 -7.80 29.23 -1.02
CA ASN A 328 -9.12 28.90 -1.59
C ASN A 328 -9.08 27.92 -2.79
N ILE A 329 -7.87 27.51 -3.20
CA ILE A 329 -7.56 26.62 -4.32
C ILE A 329 -7.06 25.26 -3.85
N LEU A 330 -7.06 24.98 -2.53
CA LEU A 330 -6.86 23.61 -2.04
C LEU A 330 -7.76 22.70 -2.88
N PRO A 331 -7.17 21.75 -3.64
CA PRO A 331 -7.89 21.01 -4.67
C PRO A 331 -9.12 20.43 -4.02
N LYS A 332 -10.33 20.91 -4.41
CA LYS A 332 -11.62 20.72 -3.71
C LYS A 332 -11.54 19.46 -2.87
N TYR A 333 -11.14 19.63 -1.61
CA TYR A 333 -10.69 18.50 -0.81
C TYR A 333 -11.91 17.64 -0.60
N ASN A 334 -12.01 16.57 -1.39
CA ASN A 334 -13.11 15.65 -1.38
C ASN A 334 -12.56 14.41 -0.68
N PRO A 335 -12.89 14.19 0.60
CA PRO A 335 -12.53 12.96 1.27
C PRO A 335 -13.05 11.81 0.39
N LYS A 336 -12.24 10.79 0.12
CA LYS A 336 -12.64 9.61 -0.70
C LYS A 336 -13.96 8.99 -0.20
N PHE A 337 -14.29 9.23 1.07
CA PHE A 337 -15.53 8.87 1.74
C PHE A 337 -16.05 10.09 2.51
N PRO A 338 -16.72 11.06 1.87
CA PRO A 338 -17.11 12.31 2.53
C PRO A 338 -18.15 12.06 3.64
N LEU A 339 -18.83 10.92 3.60
CA LEU A 339 -19.81 10.48 4.58
C LEU A 339 -19.27 9.37 5.50
N LYS A 340 -17.94 9.19 5.62
CA LYS A 340 -17.36 8.17 6.49
C LYS A 340 -17.85 8.34 7.93
N GLY A 341 -18.48 7.29 8.47
CA GLY A 341 -18.98 7.28 9.85
C GLY A 341 -20.33 7.99 10.04
N TYR A 342 -20.98 8.41 8.95
CA TYR A 342 -22.36 8.89 8.98
C TYR A 342 -23.35 7.71 8.87
N SER A 343 -24.45 7.81 9.62
CA SER A 343 -25.62 6.94 9.49
C SER A 343 -26.76 7.70 8.81
N ILE A 344 -27.27 7.17 7.71
CA ILE A 344 -28.28 7.82 6.85
C ILE A 344 -29.53 6.94 6.76
N VAL A 345 -30.71 7.56 6.79
CA VAL A 345 -31.98 6.89 6.52
C VAL A 345 -32.63 7.48 5.29
N LEU A 346 -33.14 6.63 4.41
CA LEU A 346 -33.98 7.02 3.28
C LEU A 346 -35.46 7.00 3.70
N ALA A 347 -36.21 8.07 3.39
CA ALA A 347 -37.63 8.19 3.69
C ALA A 347 -38.43 8.71 2.48
N GLY A 348 -39.56 8.05 2.18
CA GLY A 348 -40.48 8.43 1.11
C GLY A 348 -40.10 7.91 -0.27
N ARG A 349 -40.79 8.41 -1.30
CA ARG A 349 -40.53 8.10 -2.72
C ARG A 349 -39.50 9.08 -3.28
N LEU A 350 -38.32 8.57 -3.62
CA LEU A 350 -37.17 9.36 -4.07
C LEU A 350 -37.00 9.28 -5.59
N SER A 351 -36.16 10.17 -6.14
CA SER A 351 -35.88 10.26 -7.57
C SER A 351 -35.13 9.04 -8.13
N LYS A 352 -34.30 8.40 -7.30
CA LYS A 352 -33.54 7.17 -7.59
C LYS A 352 -34.11 6.01 -6.77
N THR A 353 -33.87 4.77 -7.21
CA THR A 353 -34.30 3.58 -6.45
C THR A 353 -33.51 3.45 -5.14
N ALA A 354 -34.12 2.82 -4.13
CA ALA A 354 -33.47 2.63 -2.83
C ALA A 354 -32.15 1.85 -2.94
N ALA A 355 -32.08 0.85 -3.82
CA ALA A 355 -30.86 0.07 -4.06
C ALA A 355 -29.74 0.93 -4.66
N THR A 356 -30.06 1.77 -5.67
CA THR A 356 -29.09 2.68 -6.28
C THR A 356 -28.59 3.72 -5.27
N LEU A 357 -29.49 4.28 -4.47
CA LEU A 357 -29.13 5.25 -3.43
C LEU A 357 -28.29 4.61 -2.32
N GLN A 358 -28.60 3.37 -1.94
CA GLN A 358 -27.81 2.63 -0.96
C GLN A 358 -26.37 2.43 -1.44
N GLN A 359 -26.18 1.97 -2.68
CA GLN A 359 -24.85 1.81 -3.28
C GLN A 359 -24.10 3.15 -3.35
N GLU A 360 -24.79 4.24 -3.70
CA GLU A 360 -24.20 5.58 -3.76
C GLU A 360 -23.77 6.10 -2.38
N ILE A 361 -24.60 5.90 -1.35
CA ILE A 361 -24.31 6.28 0.04
C ILE A 361 -23.15 5.46 0.62
N GLU A 362 -23.15 4.15 0.38
CA GLU A 362 -22.08 3.24 0.82
C GLU A 362 -20.77 3.57 0.10
N ARG A 363 -20.80 3.92 -1.18
CA ARG A 363 -19.64 4.40 -1.94
C ARG A 363 -19.07 5.69 -1.34
N LEU A 364 -19.92 6.57 -0.81
CA LEU A 364 -19.51 7.79 -0.10
C LEU A 364 -19.09 7.52 1.36
N GLY A 365 -19.19 6.26 1.83
CA GLY A 365 -18.71 5.78 3.13
C GLY A 365 -19.69 5.87 4.30
N ALA A 366 -20.96 6.19 4.03
CA ALA A 366 -22.01 6.18 5.05
C ALA A 366 -22.67 4.79 5.17
N LYS A 367 -23.29 4.54 6.31
CA LYS A 367 -24.15 3.37 6.53
C LYS A 367 -25.60 3.75 6.33
N VAL A 368 -26.35 2.93 5.59
CA VAL A 368 -27.80 3.11 5.47
C VAL A 368 -28.50 2.31 6.57
N LEU A 369 -29.34 2.98 7.35
CA LEU A 369 -30.15 2.38 8.39
C LEU A 369 -31.62 2.29 7.95
N ALA A 370 -32.34 1.28 8.47
CA ALA A 370 -33.74 1.06 8.14
C ALA A 370 -34.68 2.03 8.87
N ASN A 371 -34.36 2.33 10.13
CA ASN A 371 -35.19 3.09 11.07
C ASN A 371 -34.47 4.36 11.52
N VAL A 372 -35.26 5.35 11.94
CA VAL A 372 -34.76 6.61 12.48
C VAL A 372 -34.63 6.48 14.01
N ASP A 373 -33.42 6.68 14.52
CA ASP A 373 -33.12 6.73 15.95
C ASP A 373 -32.13 7.88 16.26
N ALA A 374 -31.80 8.07 17.54
CA ALA A 374 -30.90 9.14 17.98
C ALA A 374 -29.47 9.05 17.40
N THR A 375 -29.05 7.90 16.87
CA THR A 375 -27.73 7.69 16.27
C THR A 375 -27.67 8.05 14.79
N VAL A 376 -28.83 8.23 14.15
CA VAL A 376 -28.93 8.65 12.74
C VAL A 376 -28.44 10.09 12.62
N ASP A 377 -27.55 10.31 11.66
CA ASP A 377 -26.95 11.62 11.42
C ASP A 377 -27.82 12.49 10.50
N VAL A 378 -28.41 11.91 9.46
CA VAL A 378 -29.23 12.64 8.49
C VAL A 378 -30.30 11.75 7.85
N VAL A 379 -31.44 12.35 7.52
CA VAL A 379 -32.51 11.68 6.75
C VAL A 379 -32.57 12.29 5.35
N ILE A 380 -32.54 11.45 4.31
CA ILE A 380 -32.75 11.88 2.93
C ILE A 380 -34.21 11.66 2.56
N SER A 381 -34.90 12.74 2.21
CA SER A 381 -36.33 12.73 1.87
C SER A 381 -36.72 13.87 0.92
N THR A 382 -38.02 14.03 0.66
CA THR A 382 -38.57 15.09 -0.20
C THR A 382 -39.45 16.04 0.61
N GLN A 383 -39.66 17.26 0.09
CA GLN A 383 -40.53 18.26 0.74
C GLN A 383 -41.95 17.71 0.96
N ASP A 384 -42.48 16.97 -0.01
CA ASP A 384 -43.81 16.36 0.07
C ASP A 384 -43.93 15.35 1.22
N GLU A 385 -42.87 14.57 1.46
CA GLU A 385 -42.84 13.59 2.54
C GLU A 385 -42.76 14.29 3.91
N VAL A 386 -42.02 15.39 3.99
CA VAL A 386 -41.96 16.25 5.18
C VAL A 386 -43.34 16.81 5.52
N GLN A 387 -44.10 17.27 4.51
CA GLN A 387 -45.46 17.77 4.70
C GLN A 387 -46.45 16.67 5.12
N LYS A 388 -46.29 15.45 4.59
CA LYS A 388 -47.12 14.28 4.94
C LYS A 388 -46.88 13.76 6.36
N LYS A 389 -45.77 14.18 7.01
CA LYS A 389 -45.40 13.77 8.37
C LYS A 389 -45.45 12.25 8.56
N SER A 390 -44.80 11.50 7.66
CA SER A 390 -44.69 10.05 7.84
C SER A 390 -43.92 9.70 9.11
N LYS A 391 -44.07 8.47 9.60
CA LYS A 391 -43.47 8.03 10.88
C LYS A 391 -41.96 8.35 10.95
N LYS A 392 -41.21 8.09 9.88
CA LYS A 392 -39.77 8.40 9.81
C LYS A 392 -39.47 9.90 9.93
N ILE A 393 -40.33 10.77 9.40
CA ILE A 393 -40.18 12.23 9.52
C ILE A 393 -40.53 12.70 10.93
N GLN A 394 -41.56 12.13 11.55
CA GLN A 394 -41.92 12.42 12.94
C GLN A 394 -40.79 12.00 13.90
N ASP A 395 -40.21 10.81 13.68
CA ASP A 395 -39.06 10.34 14.45
C ASP A 395 -37.83 11.24 14.22
N ALA A 396 -37.60 11.68 12.97
CA ALA A 396 -36.53 12.63 12.66
C ALA A 396 -36.73 13.97 13.37
N GLN A 397 -37.98 14.44 13.50
CA GLN A 397 -38.32 15.64 14.26
C GLN A 397 -38.08 15.45 15.76
N LEU A 398 -38.48 14.30 16.31
CA LEU A 398 -38.29 13.97 17.72
C LEU A 398 -36.82 13.96 18.14
N PHE A 399 -35.93 13.43 17.28
CA PHE A 399 -34.49 13.35 17.54
C PHE A 399 -33.69 14.56 17.02
N GLU A 400 -34.37 15.61 16.57
CA GLU A 400 -33.78 16.82 15.99
C GLU A 400 -32.77 16.50 14.87
N ILE A 401 -33.13 15.57 13.99
CA ILE A 401 -32.34 15.17 12.82
C ILE A 401 -32.74 16.02 11.61
N HIS A 402 -31.74 16.53 10.90
CA HIS A 402 -31.94 17.25 9.65
C HIS A 402 -32.49 16.34 8.55
N VAL A 403 -33.44 16.87 7.78
CA VAL A 403 -33.95 16.24 6.56
C VAL A 403 -33.43 17.00 5.34
N VAL A 404 -32.82 16.30 4.38
CA VAL A 404 -32.20 16.87 3.17
C VAL A 404 -32.69 16.16 1.90
N PRO A 405 -32.67 16.81 0.72
CA PRO A 405 -33.03 16.18 -0.55
C PRO A 405 -31.92 15.26 -1.07
N VAL A 406 -32.24 14.43 -2.07
CA VAL A 406 -31.27 13.51 -2.72
C VAL A 406 -30.06 14.26 -3.31
N GLN A 407 -30.24 15.51 -3.74
CA GLN A 407 -29.17 16.39 -4.23
C GLN A 407 -28.01 16.55 -3.24
N PHE A 408 -28.26 16.32 -1.94
CA PHE A 408 -27.21 16.24 -0.92
C PHE A 408 -26.06 15.30 -1.31
N LEU A 409 -26.35 14.16 -1.94
CA LEU A 409 -25.34 13.17 -2.35
C LEU A 409 -24.46 13.64 -3.52
N ASP A 410 -24.96 14.59 -4.33
CA ASP A 410 -24.22 15.17 -5.43
C ASP A 410 -23.35 16.34 -4.94
N ASP A 411 -23.94 17.22 -4.11
CA ASP A 411 -23.28 18.44 -3.63
C ASP A 411 -22.18 18.14 -2.59
N ILE A 412 -22.28 17.04 -1.84
CA ILE A 412 -21.27 16.62 -0.85
C ILE A 412 -19.93 16.25 -1.45
N GLN A 413 -19.86 16.02 -2.76
CA GLN A 413 -18.59 15.79 -3.45
C GLN A 413 -17.71 17.05 -3.51
N ASN A 414 -18.28 18.22 -3.21
CA ASN A 414 -17.59 19.50 -3.30
C ASN A 414 -17.39 20.19 -1.95
N ASP A 415 -18.15 19.82 -0.92
CA ASP A 415 -18.24 20.52 0.35
C ASP A 415 -18.38 19.57 1.55
N GLN A 416 -18.18 20.10 2.76
CA GLN A 416 -18.30 19.31 3.99
C GLN A 416 -19.76 18.95 4.28
N PRO A 417 -20.04 17.74 4.84
CA PRO A 417 -21.42 17.27 5.01
C PRO A 417 -22.31 18.25 5.77
N TRP A 418 -21.83 18.87 6.85
CA TRP A 418 -22.62 19.80 7.65
C TRP A 418 -22.92 21.13 6.93
N VAL A 419 -22.03 21.58 6.04
CA VAL A 419 -22.24 22.79 5.23
C VAL A 419 -23.33 22.54 4.21
N VAL A 420 -23.25 21.39 3.52
CA VAL A 420 -24.26 21.00 2.52
C VAL A 420 -25.61 20.73 3.20
N MET A 421 -25.62 20.12 4.40
CA MET A 421 -26.84 19.94 5.20
C MET A 421 -27.51 21.26 5.52
N GLU A 422 -26.79 22.26 6.02
CA GLU A 422 -27.36 23.58 6.32
C GLU A 422 -27.90 24.27 5.07
N LYS A 423 -27.19 24.16 3.95
CA LYS A 423 -27.59 24.77 2.68
C LYS A 423 -28.84 24.12 2.07
N LEU A 424 -28.97 22.79 2.19
CA LEU A 424 -30.01 22.00 1.51
C LEU A 424 -31.12 21.49 2.44
N LYS A 425 -31.11 21.83 3.74
CA LYS A 425 -32.15 21.35 4.66
C LYS A 425 -33.55 21.75 4.19
N ILE A 426 -34.44 20.76 4.20
CA ILE A 426 -35.86 20.91 3.90
C ILE A 426 -36.73 20.87 5.17
N SER A 427 -36.14 20.47 6.30
CA SER A 427 -36.76 20.55 7.62
C SER A 427 -36.63 21.96 8.22
N THR A 428 -37.66 22.40 8.96
CA THR A 428 -37.61 23.63 9.78
C THR A 428 -36.96 23.42 11.15
N TRP A 429 -36.57 22.17 11.45
CA TRP A 429 -35.88 21.74 12.66
C TRP A 429 -34.56 21.05 12.31
N GLY A 430 -33.79 20.72 13.34
CA GLY A 430 -32.61 19.87 13.26
C GLY A 430 -31.38 20.49 13.93
N ILE A 431 -30.54 19.64 14.51
CA ILE A 431 -29.23 20.00 15.04
C ILE A 431 -28.16 19.23 14.27
N LEU A 432 -27.06 19.91 13.95
CA LEU A 432 -25.96 19.31 13.21
C LEU A 432 -25.38 18.09 13.96
N PRO A 433 -25.01 17.00 13.25
CA PRO A 433 -24.69 15.73 13.91
C PRO A 433 -23.51 15.80 14.89
N HIS A 434 -22.48 16.59 14.58
CA HIS A 434 -21.33 16.76 15.46
C HIS A 434 -21.71 17.44 16.80
N ILE A 435 -22.67 18.37 16.78
CA ILE A 435 -23.20 19.03 17.97
C ILE A 435 -23.99 18.03 18.81
N ARG A 436 -24.89 17.25 18.19
CA ARG A 436 -25.68 16.20 18.89
C ARG A 436 -24.77 15.17 19.56
N LYS A 437 -23.74 14.70 18.84
CA LYS A 437 -22.75 13.75 19.36
C LYS A 437 -21.93 14.34 20.52
N GLN A 438 -21.58 15.62 20.47
CA GLN A 438 -20.88 16.29 21.57
C GLN A 438 -21.78 16.42 22.81
N GLN A 439 -23.02 16.87 22.65
CA GLN A 439 -23.99 16.97 23.74
C GLN A 439 -24.24 15.61 24.40
N ALA A 440 -24.33 14.53 23.62
CA ALA A 440 -24.46 13.17 24.15
C ALA A 440 -23.24 12.75 24.99
N LYS A 441 -22.02 13.10 24.56
CA LYS A 441 -20.78 12.83 25.32
C LYS A 441 -20.74 13.63 26.63
N ASP A 442 -21.06 14.91 26.58
CA ASP A 442 -21.06 15.79 27.75
C ASP A 442 -22.10 15.32 28.77
N ASN A 443 -23.27 14.88 28.30
CA ASN A 443 -24.32 14.31 29.16
C ASN A 443 -23.89 12.97 29.77
N ALA A 444 -23.23 12.09 29.00
CA ALA A 444 -22.70 10.84 29.53
C ALA A 444 -21.62 11.06 30.61
N GLN A 445 -20.75 12.06 30.43
CA GLN A 445 -19.74 12.46 31.43
C GLN A 445 -20.36 13.08 32.69
N LYS A 446 -21.44 13.86 32.56
CA LYS A 446 -22.20 14.37 33.71
C LYS A 446 -22.88 13.23 34.50
N ILE A 447 -23.39 12.21 33.80
CA ILE A 447 -24.00 11.05 34.44
C ILE A 447 -22.94 10.21 35.17
N SER A 448 -21.77 9.98 34.58
CA SER A 448 -20.69 9.21 35.23
C SER A 448 -20.14 9.91 36.48
N THR A 449 -19.97 11.23 36.43
CA THR A 449 -19.52 12.04 37.57
C THR A 449 -20.56 12.11 38.70
N SER A 450 -21.85 12.07 38.37
CA SER A 450 -22.94 12.02 39.38
C SER A 450 -23.07 10.68 40.11
N ARG A 451 -22.72 9.55 39.46
CA ARG A 451 -22.72 8.21 40.07
C ARG A 451 -21.53 7.92 40.99
N SER A 452 -20.52 8.79 41.00
CA SER A 452 -19.28 8.59 41.79
C SER A 452 -19.37 9.12 43.24
N ARG A 453 -20.53 9.61 43.71
CA ARG A 453 -20.71 10.05 45.11
C ARG A 453 -21.78 9.22 45.83
N LYS A 454 -21.38 8.06 46.34
CA LYS A 454 -21.83 7.44 47.59
C LYS A 454 -20.94 6.21 47.84
N SER A 455 -19.74 6.45 48.37
CA SER A 455 -18.92 5.39 48.93
C SER A 455 -19.57 4.93 50.24
N VAL A 456 -20.23 3.78 50.20
CA VAL A 456 -20.56 3.04 51.42
C VAL A 456 -19.23 2.46 51.94
N PRO A 457 -18.80 2.77 53.17
CA PRO A 457 -17.56 2.23 53.70
C PRO A 457 -17.70 0.71 53.89
N GLU A 458 -16.72 -0.03 53.41
CA GLU A 458 -16.70 -1.51 53.37
C GLU A 458 -16.54 -2.16 54.75
N LYS A 459 -16.29 -1.36 55.81
CA LYS A 459 -16.12 -1.84 57.19
C LYS A 459 -16.72 -0.83 58.18
N VAL A 460 -17.67 -1.30 58.99
CA VAL A 460 -18.24 -0.57 60.13
C VAL A 460 -17.66 -1.18 61.41
N SER A 461 -17.02 -0.38 62.26
CA SER A 461 -16.51 -0.82 63.56
C SER A 461 -17.63 -0.81 64.60
N MET A 462 -18.01 -1.96 65.13
CA MET A 462 -18.93 -2.08 66.26
C MET A 462 -18.18 -2.02 67.59
N ILE A 463 -18.80 -1.44 68.62
CA ILE A 463 -18.26 -1.39 69.98
C ILE A 463 -18.89 -2.51 70.80
N LEU A 464 -18.06 -3.26 71.53
CA LEU A 464 -18.48 -4.34 72.42
C LEU A 464 -18.58 -3.84 73.85
N LYS A 465 -19.78 -3.92 74.46
CA LYS A 465 -20.00 -3.72 75.89
C LYS A 465 -20.70 -4.96 76.45
N ASP A 466 -20.16 -5.50 77.53
CA ASP A 466 -20.70 -6.64 78.28
C ASP A 466 -21.04 -7.88 77.43
N GLY A 467 -20.24 -8.12 76.39
CA GLY A 467 -20.36 -9.33 75.54
C GLY A 467 -21.39 -9.26 74.41
N ALA A 468 -22.05 -8.12 74.20
CA ALA A 468 -22.93 -7.88 73.04
C ALA A 468 -22.39 -6.75 72.14
N ALA A 469 -22.53 -6.91 70.82
CA ALA A 469 -22.15 -5.88 69.85
C ALA A 469 -23.26 -4.83 69.73
N ILE A 470 -22.92 -3.56 69.89
CA ILE A 470 -23.86 -2.43 69.81
C ILE A 470 -23.44 -1.51 68.66
N ASP A 471 -24.43 -1.00 67.94
CA ASP A 471 -24.23 -0.01 66.87
C ASP A 471 -23.65 1.30 67.45
N PRO A 472 -22.55 1.84 66.88
CA PRO A 472 -21.87 3.04 67.39
C PRO A 472 -22.75 4.31 67.49
N ASP A 473 -23.89 4.40 66.81
CA ASP A 473 -24.80 5.55 66.94
C ASP A 473 -25.79 5.46 68.13
N SER A 474 -25.77 4.36 68.90
CA SER A 474 -26.66 4.17 70.06
C SER A 474 -26.23 4.94 71.32
N GLY A 475 -25.27 5.85 71.21
CA GLY A 475 -24.72 6.64 72.31
C GLY A 475 -25.34 8.02 72.46
N LYS A 476 -26.64 8.09 72.75
CA LYS A 476 -27.29 9.20 73.46
C LYS A 476 -28.33 8.68 74.44
#